data_AF-A0A0G4PS90-F1
#
_entry.id   AF-A0A0G4PS90-F1
#
_cell.length_a   1.000
_cell.length_b   1.000
_cell.length_c   1.000
_cell.angle_alpha   90.00
_cell.angle_beta   90.00
_cell.angle_gamma   90.00
#
_symmetry.space_group_name_H-M   'P 1'
#
loop_
_entity.id
_entity.type
_entity.pdbx_description
1 polymer ?
#
loop_
_entity_poly.entity_id
_entity_poly.type
_entity_poly.pdbx_seq_one_letter_code
_entity_poly.pdbx_strand_id
1 'polypeptide(L)' 'MKKDISLALDMARRVGSTNVLGSAGLQTYKEASEDERCKDLDSRIVFRYLGGNENWNAE' A
#
# COMPACT_ATOMS: atom_id res chain seq x y z
N MET A 1 -7.76 -0.02 -0.67
CA MET A 1 -6.49 -0.30 0.04
C MET A 1 -6.08 0.73 1.07
N LYS A 2 -5.76 2.00 0.71
CA LYS A 2 -5.36 3.04 1.70
C LYS A 2 -6.33 3.10 2.88
N LYS A 3 -7.64 3.22 2.58
CA LYS A 3 -8.71 3.24 3.58
C LYS A 3 -8.71 1.99 4.47
N ASP A 4 -8.67 0.81 3.87
CA ASP A 4 -8.80 -0.47 4.58
C ASP A 4 -7.61 -0.71 5.52
N ILE A 5 -6.40 -0.35 5.08
CA ILE A 5 -5.20 -0.41 5.90
C ILE A 5 -5.29 0.60 7.04
N SER A 6 -5.68 1.85 6.78
CA SER A 6 -5.88 2.83 7.86
C SER A 6 -6.84 2.32 8.94
N LEU A 7 -7.96 1.70 8.55
CA LEU A 7 -8.93 1.14 9.49
C LEU A 7 -8.35 -0.05 10.28
N ALA A 8 -7.59 -0.93 9.63
CA ALA A 8 -6.93 -2.05 10.29
C ALA A 8 -5.87 -1.59 11.32
N LEU A 9 -5.08 -0.56 10.99
CA LEU A 9 -4.08 0.01 11.89
C LEU A 9 -4.71 0.71 13.09
N ASP A 10 -5.79 1.46 12.86
CA ASP A 10 -6.54 2.10 13.94
C ASP A 10 -7.13 1.04 14.88
N MET A 11 -7.67 -0.05 14.33
CA MET A 11 -8.17 -1.16 15.15
C MET A 11 -7.06 -1.85 15.94
N ALA A 12 -5.92 -2.13 15.30
CA ALA A 12 -4.76 -2.73 15.98
C ALA A 12 -4.30 -1.86 17.16
N ARG A 13 -4.26 -0.53 16.98
CA ARG A 13 -3.94 0.43 18.06
C ARG A 13 -4.96 0.35 19.19
N ARG A 14 -6.26 0.29 18.89
CA ARG A 14 -7.33 0.23 19.91
C ARG A 14 -7.26 -1.02 20.77
N VAL A 15 -6.87 -2.16 20.20
CA VAL A 15 -6.80 -3.45 20.92
C VAL A 15 -5.42 -3.76 21.49
N GLY A 16 -4.45 -2.84 21.35
CA GLY A 16 -3.07 -3.05 21.82
C GLY A 16 -2.29 -4.10 21.01
N SER A 17 -2.72 -4.40 19.80
CA SER A 17 -2.00 -5.33 18.91
C SER A 17 -0.71 -4.69 18.40
N THR A 18 0.38 -5.46 18.40
CA THR A 18 1.69 -4.96 17.95
C THR A 18 1.68 -4.81 16.44
N ASN A 19 1.98 -3.60 15.98
CA ASN A 19 2.12 -3.29 14.57
C ASN A 19 3.58 -3.44 14.13
N VAL A 20 3.87 -4.37 13.21
CA VAL A 20 5.24 -4.60 12.73
C VAL A 20 5.54 -3.82 11.44
N LEU A 21 4.66 -3.90 10.45
CA LEU A 21 4.89 -3.32 9.10
C LEU A 21 3.81 -2.31 8.67
N GLY A 22 2.80 -2.11 9.49
CA GLY A 22 1.59 -1.39 9.11
C GLY A 22 1.81 0.09 8.83
N SER A 23 2.59 0.80 9.65
CA SER A 23 2.90 2.21 9.39
C SER A 23 3.62 2.40 8.05
N ALA A 24 4.64 1.56 7.78
CA ALA A 24 5.37 1.59 6.52
C ALA A 24 4.44 1.26 5.35
N GLY A 25 3.62 0.21 5.46
CA GLY A 25 2.65 -0.16 4.44
C GLY A 25 1.63 0.94 4.16
N LEU A 26 1.06 1.57 5.20
CA LEU A 26 0.12 2.68 5.02
C LEU A 26 0.77 3.85 4.31
N GLN A 27 2.01 4.19 4.67
CA GLN A 27 2.74 5.26 4.00
C GLN A 27 2.96 4.94 2.52
N THR A 28 3.40 3.74 2.19
CA THR A 28 3.54 3.29 0.79
C THR A 28 2.23 3.39 0.02
N TYR A 29 1.11 2.94 0.59
CA TYR A 29 -0.19 3.05 -0.08
C TYR A 29 -0.67 4.49 -0.23
N LYS A 30 -0.33 5.37 0.72
CA LYS A 30 -0.66 6.80 0.62
C LYS A 30 0.11 7.44 -0.52
N GLU A 31 1.42 7.24 -0.55
CA GLU A 31 2.30 7.82 -1.57
C GLU A 31 1.99 7.23 -2.97
N ALA A 32 1.79 5.92 -3.07
CA ALA A 32 1.36 5.29 -4.31
C ALA A 32 0.01 5.81 -4.80
N SER A 33 -0.95 6.10 -3.91
CA SER A 33 -2.26 6.64 -4.32
C SER A 33 -2.21 8.09 -4.82
N GLU A 34 -1.12 8.81 -4.54
CA GLU A 34 -0.88 10.20 -4.94
C GLU A 34 0.01 10.27 -6.20
N ASP A 35 0.54 9.14 -6.67
CA ASP A 35 1.35 9.04 -7.87
C ASP A 35 0.48 8.97 -9.13
N GLU A 36 0.70 9.87 -10.09
CA GLU A 36 -0.05 9.90 -11.36
C GLU A 36 0.08 8.59 -12.17
N ARG A 37 1.19 7.85 -12.03
CA ARG A 37 1.38 6.52 -12.66
C ARG A 37 0.46 5.45 -12.08
N CYS A 38 -0.17 5.74 -10.95
CA CYS A 38 -0.97 4.85 -10.12
C CYS A 38 -2.44 5.28 -10.02
N LYS A 39 -2.83 6.36 -10.70
CA LYS A 39 -4.20 6.88 -10.70
C LYS A 39 -5.17 5.89 -11.35
N ASP A 40 -6.36 5.77 -10.75
CA ASP A 40 -7.47 4.91 -11.22
C ASP A 40 -7.11 3.40 -11.36
N LEU A 41 -6.07 2.95 -10.67
CA LEU A 41 -5.58 1.57 -10.71
C LEU A 41 -5.84 0.83 -9.38
N ASP A 42 -5.78 -0.50 -9.44
CA ASP A 42 -6.00 -1.36 -8.29
C ASP A 42 -4.79 -1.41 -7.33
N SER A 43 -4.84 -2.27 -6.32
CA SER A 43 -3.78 -2.41 -5.30
C SER A 43 -2.38 -2.72 -5.84
N ARG A 44 -2.25 -3.20 -7.08
CA ARG A 44 -0.96 -3.45 -7.76
C ARG A 44 -0.14 -2.19 -7.96
N ILE A 45 -0.73 -1.00 -7.76
CA ILE A 45 -0.01 0.27 -7.76
C ILE A 45 1.21 0.28 -6.82
N VAL A 46 1.18 -0.48 -5.73
CA VAL A 46 2.32 -0.55 -4.80
C VAL A 46 3.54 -1.19 -5.46
N PHE A 47 3.35 -2.25 -6.26
CA PHE A 47 4.46 -2.89 -6.96
C PHE A 47 5.08 -1.94 -7.98
N ARG A 48 4.25 -1.25 -8.77
CA ARG A 48 4.70 -0.22 -9.72
C ARG A 48 5.39 0.96 -9.03
N TYR A 49 4.79 1.47 -7.96
CA TYR A 49 5.31 2.61 -7.19
C TYR A 49 6.73 2.31 -6.65
N LEU A 50 6.96 1.08 -6.18
CA LEU A 50 8.26 0.60 -5.72
C LEU A 50 9.26 0.30 -6.85
N GLY A 51 8.91 0.57 -8.12
CA GLY A 51 9.77 0.32 -9.28
C GLY A 51 9.76 -1.13 -9.75
N GLY A 52 8.76 -1.92 -9.36
CA GLY A 52 8.58 -3.28 -9.82
C GLY A 52 8.38 -3.34 -11.35
N ASN A 53 9.03 -4.32 -11.98
CA ASN A 53 8.82 -4.60 -13.39
C ASN A 53 7.54 -5.42 -13.59
N GLU A 54 6.46 -4.79 -14.07
CA GLU A 54 5.20 -5.50 -14.34
C GLU A 54 5.27 -6.47 -15.52
N ASN A 55 6.29 -6.37 -16.37
CA ASN A 55 6.58 -7.28 -17.48
C ASN A 55 7.63 -8.33 -17.12
N TRP A 56 7.77 -8.68 -15.84
CA TRP A 56 8.83 -9.57 -15.35
C TRP A 56 8.83 -10.98 -15.99
N ASN A 57 7.71 -11.40 -16.58
CA ASN A 57 7.55 -12.68 -17.26
C ASN A 57 7.25 -12.55 -18.76
N ALA A 58 7.44 -11.36 -19.34
CA ALA A 58 7.30 -11.20 -20.78
C ALA A 58 8.49 -11.93 -21.46
N GLU A 59 8.17 -12.93 -22.29
CA GLU A 59 9.13 -13.61 -23.18
C GLU A 59 9.80 -12.64 -24.16
#